data_AF-A0A7V8WKU8-F1
#
_entry.id   AF-A0A7V8WKU8-F1
#
_cell.length_a   1.000
_cell.length_b   1.000
_cell.length_c   1.000
_cell.angle_alpha   90.00
_cell.angle_beta   90.00
_cell.angle_gamma   90.00
#
_symmetry.space_group_name_H-M   'P 1'
#
loop_
_entity.id
_entity.type
_entity.pdbx_description
1 polymer ?
#
loop_
_entity_poly.entity_id
_entity_poly.type
_entity_poly.pdbx_seq_one_letter_code
_entity_poly.pdbx_strand_id
1 'polypeptide(L)'
;MSLRNGRPGARHDRRMTWCLAAALAIGACTASGTSSGPSSSGASKEQPEGTPGPRYTPPPLATVTEPSANPFRSGCSLPLETLRRIRRGYFPGRSPDVMVVPREPNFFGAFVGQSHSGPWDYVQRVPLVFYGPGFIRSQGSLSLDREVTLADLAPTYAELLDTPAPADVGAPIDEVLVPEANRPGRPKLILTIVWDGGGTNVLDAWPDAWPNLARLMTEGSSIEDAVVGSSPSVTPAVHTTMGTGAFPKQHGVVGIPVRVDGAIKAAYPNKTPSNLLIPSLADVYDPTTGNQAQIGMLAFKSWHLGMIGHGAYRPGGDKDVAVIVDTQESLVTNRRWYTFPQSLKQVPGLQGDTRSVDLDDGRLDSAWMGHEILRDPTLRRDTPAWTLHQTDLIKALLKRERFGEDDIPDLFYTNYKQPDEVGHAWNMLLPEMRPTLRYVDDALGDLTSWLDREVGRGQWVVAMTADHGQGPLAEASGAWPINMTELIGDAEERFGMGAGDLVAESSPVGFWIDQGALENGRISAEGVARWLLGYRLEDNVETGSEVPEGYRARVREPILSAAFPSDALGRIWGCAQPR
;
A
#
# COMPACT_ATOMS: atom_id res chain seq x y z
N MET A 1 -67.19 13.17 -44.23
CA MET A 1 -68.42 12.71 -43.56
C MET A 1 -68.03 12.35 -42.14
N SER A 2 -68.66 12.69 -41.02
CA SER A 2 -69.76 13.60 -40.65
C SER A 2 -69.96 13.37 -39.13
N LEU A 3 -69.97 14.45 -38.30
CA LEU A 3 -70.70 14.60 -37.01
C LEU A 3 -70.32 13.67 -35.82
N ARG A 4 -69.83 14.14 -34.66
CA ARG A 4 -70.34 15.01 -33.55
C ARG A 4 -71.10 14.27 -32.43
N ASN A 5 -70.77 14.72 -31.19
CA ASN A 5 -71.45 14.60 -29.88
C ASN A 5 -71.14 13.33 -29.05
N GLY A 6 -70.91 13.36 -27.73
CA GLY A 6 -70.92 14.42 -26.72
C GLY A 6 -70.37 13.88 -25.38
N ARG A 7 -70.02 14.79 -24.44
CA ARG A 7 -69.70 14.50 -23.02
C ARG A 7 -70.99 14.59 -22.17
N PRO A 8 -71.12 13.90 -21.01
CA PRO A 8 -70.54 14.32 -19.71
C PRO A 8 -69.95 13.11 -18.92
N GLY A 9 -68.95 13.22 -18.04
CA GLY A 9 -68.90 14.01 -16.81
C GLY A 9 -69.29 13.16 -15.60
N ALA A 10 -68.36 12.40 -15.01
CA ALA A 10 -68.49 11.86 -13.64
C ALA A 10 -67.11 11.51 -13.06
N ARG A 11 -66.89 11.98 -11.83
CA ARG A 11 -65.70 11.81 -10.99
C ARG A 11 -65.45 10.33 -10.70
N HIS A 12 -64.21 9.87 -10.87
CA HIS A 12 -63.73 8.66 -10.21
C HIS A 12 -62.23 8.72 -9.90
N ASP A 13 -61.90 7.93 -8.90
CA ASP A 13 -60.79 7.99 -7.97
C ASP A 13 -59.37 8.01 -8.53
N ARG A 14 -58.52 8.61 -7.70
CA ARG A 14 -57.06 8.51 -7.72
C ARG A 14 -56.60 7.05 -7.78
N ARG A 15 -56.01 6.66 -8.91
CA ARG A 15 -54.88 5.70 -8.93
C ARG A 15 -53.82 6.24 -9.86
N MET A 16 -52.75 6.73 -9.24
CA MET A 16 -51.56 7.29 -9.86
C MET A 16 -50.66 6.11 -10.23
N THR A 17 -50.73 5.65 -11.48
CA THR A 17 -49.78 4.69 -12.04
C THR A 17 -48.50 5.45 -12.36
N TRP A 18 -47.47 5.28 -11.53
CA TRP A 18 -46.13 5.76 -11.82
C TRP A 18 -45.50 4.83 -12.87
N CYS A 19 -45.26 5.37 -14.07
CA CYS A 19 -44.28 4.79 -14.98
C CYS A 19 -42.89 5.18 -14.46
N LEU A 20 -42.19 4.23 -13.83
CA LEU A 20 -40.76 4.36 -13.58
C LEU A 20 -40.02 4.19 -14.91
N ALA A 21 -39.50 5.28 -15.45
CA ALA A 21 -38.39 5.25 -16.39
C ALA A 21 -37.13 4.90 -15.59
N ALA A 22 -36.59 3.71 -15.83
CA ALA A 22 -35.30 3.29 -15.29
C ALA A 22 -34.18 4.09 -15.94
N ALA A 23 -33.63 5.07 -15.22
CA ALA A 23 -32.34 5.65 -15.51
C ALA A 23 -31.26 4.73 -14.93
N LEU A 24 -30.48 4.10 -15.82
CA LEU A 24 -29.24 3.41 -15.47
C LEU A 24 -28.22 4.44 -14.96
N ALA A 25 -28.11 4.55 -13.63
CA ALA A 25 -26.93 5.12 -13.01
C ALA A 25 -25.87 4.02 -12.91
N ILE A 26 -24.82 4.14 -13.71
CA ILE A 26 -23.59 3.36 -13.57
C ILE A 26 -22.88 3.93 -12.34
N GLY A 27 -23.12 3.32 -11.18
CA GLY A 27 -22.36 3.57 -9.97
C GLY A 27 -20.93 3.09 -10.18
N ALA A 28 -20.00 4.02 -10.34
CA ALA A 28 -18.58 3.75 -10.19
C ALA A 28 -18.35 3.35 -8.72
N CYS A 29 -17.96 2.10 -8.49
CA CYS A 29 -17.56 1.61 -7.18
C CYS A 29 -16.36 2.43 -6.67
N THR A 30 -16.64 3.43 -5.85
CA THR A 30 -15.68 3.97 -4.89
C THR A 30 -15.41 2.87 -3.89
N ALA A 31 -14.16 2.43 -3.78
CA ALA A 31 -13.75 1.52 -2.73
C ALA A 31 -13.62 2.29 -1.41
N SER A 32 -14.74 2.84 -0.93
CA SER A 32 -15.03 2.94 0.50
C SER A 32 -15.52 1.56 0.97
N GLY A 33 -14.75 0.53 0.64
CA GLY A 33 -14.95 -0.80 1.19
C GLY A 33 -14.45 -0.74 2.61
N THR A 34 -15.35 -0.44 3.55
CA THR A 34 -15.26 -1.09 4.85
C THR A 34 -15.20 -2.58 4.55
N SER A 35 -14.00 -3.17 4.53
CA SER A 35 -13.89 -4.54 4.99
C SER A 35 -14.40 -4.44 6.42
N SER A 36 -15.65 -4.84 6.64
CA SER A 36 -16.05 -5.30 7.95
C SER A 36 -15.11 -6.46 8.22
N GLY A 37 -13.95 -6.17 8.85
CA GLY A 37 -13.14 -7.20 9.47
C GLY A 37 -14.08 -8.04 10.35
N PRO A 38 -13.78 -9.32 10.54
CA PRO A 38 -14.61 -10.16 11.39
C PRO A 38 -14.87 -9.41 12.70
N SER A 39 -16.14 -9.28 13.08
CA SER A 39 -16.50 -8.57 14.30
C SER A 39 -15.69 -9.16 15.44
N SER A 40 -14.97 -8.32 16.19
CA SER A 40 -14.20 -8.70 17.38
C SER A 40 -15.12 -9.07 18.55
N SER A 41 -16.19 -9.83 18.29
CA SER A 41 -17.06 -10.39 19.31
C SER A 41 -16.33 -11.53 20.01
N GLY A 42 -15.49 -11.15 20.98
CA GLY A 42 -15.23 -11.89 22.21
C GLY A 42 -14.90 -13.38 22.07
N ALA A 43 -13.74 -13.71 21.50
CA ALA A 43 -13.04 -14.95 21.83
C ALA A 43 -11.55 -14.84 21.49
N SER A 44 -10.81 -13.97 22.18
CA SER A 44 -9.37 -14.18 22.32
C SER A 44 -9.19 -15.47 23.14
N LYS A 45 -9.01 -16.62 22.49
CA LYS A 45 -8.46 -17.78 23.22
C LYS A 45 -7.05 -17.40 23.63
N GLU A 46 -6.78 -17.54 24.92
CA GLU A 46 -5.47 -17.27 25.53
C GLU A 46 -4.37 -17.94 24.69
N GLN A 47 -3.31 -17.17 24.38
CA GLN A 47 -2.10 -17.74 23.80
C GLN A 47 -1.61 -18.89 24.70
N PRO A 48 -0.99 -19.94 24.14
CA PRO A 48 -0.34 -20.98 24.94
C PRO A 48 0.58 -20.33 25.99
N GLU A 49 0.42 -20.71 27.26
CA GLU A 49 1.24 -20.21 28.38
C GLU A 49 2.73 -20.24 27.99
N GLY A 50 3.41 -19.09 28.12
CA GLY A 50 4.85 -18.96 27.83
C GLY A 50 5.21 -18.40 26.45
N THR A 51 4.23 -18.04 25.61
CA THR A 51 4.50 -17.32 24.36
C THR A 51 4.89 -15.86 24.66
N PRO A 52 6.07 -15.37 24.21
CA PRO A 52 6.42 -13.96 24.39
C PRO A 52 5.44 -13.07 23.63
N GLY A 53 4.83 -12.11 24.33
CA GLY A 53 3.99 -11.07 23.73
C GLY A 53 4.79 -10.09 22.84
N PRO A 54 4.10 -9.17 22.15
CA PRO A 54 4.76 -8.21 21.28
C PRO A 54 5.73 -7.32 22.06
N ARG A 55 6.85 -6.97 21.43
CA ARG A 55 7.87 -6.06 21.98
C ARG A 55 7.90 -4.76 21.20
N TYR A 56 6.95 -3.88 21.49
CA TYR A 56 6.90 -2.58 20.85
C TYR A 56 6.60 -1.47 21.85
N THR A 57 7.42 -0.42 21.81
CA THR A 57 7.12 0.82 22.54
C THR A 57 6.59 1.81 21.52
N PRO A 58 5.29 2.17 21.56
CA PRO A 58 4.77 3.15 20.64
C PRO A 58 5.46 4.50 20.81
N PRO A 59 5.51 5.33 19.74
CA PRO A 59 5.99 6.70 19.87
C PRO A 59 5.23 7.40 21.00
N PRO A 60 5.90 8.19 21.85
CA PRO A 60 5.21 8.94 22.88
C PRO A 60 4.21 9.89 22.23
N LEU A 61 3.10 10.16 22.91
CA LEU A 61 2.19 11.22 22.52
C LEU A 61 2.97 12.52 22.34
N ALA A 62 2.97 13.06 21.12
CA ALA A 62 3.63 14.32 20.85
C ALA A 62 3.01 15.42 21.73
N THR A 63 3.84 16.37 22.18
CA THR A 63 3.33 17.53 22.92
C THR A 63 2.29 18.27 22.08
N VAL A 64 1.10 18.48 22.65
CA VAL A 64 0.01 19.15 21.95
C VAL A 64 0.43 20.57 21.61
N THR A 65 0.59 20.83 20.31
CA THR A 65 0.84 22.16 19.78
C THR A 65 -0.38 22.55 18.95
N GLU A 66 -1.02 23.66 19.33
CA GLU A 66 -2.12 24.21 18.54
C GLU A 66 -1.59 24.60 17.14
N PRO A 67 -2.14 24.03 16.06
CA PRO A 67 -1.72 24.38 14.72
C PRO A 67 -2.13 25.82 14.42
N SER A 68 -1.40 26.49 13.52
CA SER A 68 -1.83 27.80 13.05
C SER A 68 -3.20 27.68 12.38
N ALA A 69 -4.16 28.53 12.76
CA ALA A 69 -5.46 28.61 12.09
C ALA A 69 -5.37 29.08 10.62
N ASN A 70 -4.20 29.56 10.18
CA ASN A 70 -3.94 29.87 8.78
C ASN A 70 -3.37 28.63 8.05
N PRO A 71 -4.06 28.09 7.02
CA PRO A 71 -3.62 26.89 6.31
C PRO A 71 -2.17 26.91 5.84
N PHE A 72 -1.75 28.01 5.21
CA PHE A 72 -0.37 28.17 4.73
C PHE A 72 0.65 28.12 5.88
N ARG A 73 0.38 28.83 6.97
CA ARG A 73 1.26 28.83 8.15
C ARG A 73 1.29 27.49 8.88
N SER A 74 0.18 26.74 8.90
CA SER A 74 0.15 25.38 9.47
C SER A 74 1.10 24.43 8.71
N GLY A 75 1.15 24.56 7.39
CA GLY A 75 2.13 23.85 6.57
C GLY A 75 3.56 24.30 6.86
N CYS A 76 3.81 25.61 6.97
CA CYS A 76 5.15 26.15 7.25
C CYS A 76 5.75 25.66 8.58
N SER A 77 4.91 25.30 9.56
CA SER A 77 5.34 24.83 10.88
C SER A 77 5.64 23.33 10.94
N LEU A 78 5.36 22.58 9.87
CA LEU A 78 5.66 21.15 9.84
C LEU A 78 7.19 20.91 9.85
N PRO A 79 7.66 19.82 10.47
CA PRO A 79 9.05 19.41 10.37
C PRO A 79 9.49 19.27 8.90
N LEU A 80 10.72 19.68 8.61
CA LEU A 80 11.24 19.66 7.24
C LEU A 80 11.23 18.25 6.63
N GLU A 81 11.45 17.23 7.46
CA GLU A 81 11.40 15.82 7.07
C GLU A 81 9.99 15.40 6.64
N THR A 82 8.98 15.71 7.45
CA THR A 82 7.56 15.50 7.13
C THR A 82 7.20 16.16 5.79
N LEU A 83 7.59 17.42 5.59
CA LEU A 83 7.34 18.13 4.34
C LEU A 83 8.11 17.54 3.16
N ARG A 84 9.32 17.02 3.36
CA ARG A 84 10.10 16.35 2.31
C ARG A 84 9.35 15.12 1.81
N ARG A 85 8.86 14.27 2.73
CA ARG A 85 8.08 13.07 2.41
C ARG A 85 6.79 13.43 1.67
N ILE A 86 6.01 14.40 2.18
CA ILE A 86 4.78 14.89 1.52
C ILE A 86 5.07 15.45 0.12
N ARG A 87 6.15 16.23 -0.02
CA ARG A 87 6.55 16.80 -1.32
C ARG A 87 6.97 15.73 -2.32
N ARG A 88 7.63 14.66 -1.88
CA ARG A 88 7.98 13.52 -2.74
C ARG A 88 6.74 12.73 -3.18
N GLY A 89 5.69 12.66 -2.35
CA GLY A 89 4.42 11.98 -2.69
C GLY A 89 3.40 12.85 -3.45
N TYR A 90 3.65 14.15 -3.63
CA TYR A 90 2.74 15.07 -4.30
C TYR A 90 2.97 15.16 -5.81
N PHE A 91 1.89 15.05 -6.59
CA PHE A 91 1.88 15.36 -8.02
C PHE A 91 0.76 16.36 -8.36
N PRO A 92 1.08 17.54 -8.95
CA PRO A 92 0.09 18.55 -9.32
C PRO A 92 -1.05 18.00 -10.19
N GLY A 93 -2.29 18.26 -9.78
CA GLY A 93 -3.49 17.82 -10.50
C GLY A 93 -3.86 16.35 -10.35
N ARG A 94 -3.00 15.51 -9.75
CA ARG A 94 -3.29 14.10 -9.47
C ARG A 94 -3.59 13.82 -8.00
N SER A 95 -2.87 14.51 -7.10
CA SER A 95 -3.03 14.46 -5.64
C SER A 95 -4.32 15.13 -5.15
N PRO A 96 -4.69 14.93 -3.87
CA PRO A 96 -5.80 15.63 -3.23
C PRO A 96 -5.73 17.16 -3.40
N ASP A 97 -6.88 17.84 -3.40
CA ASP A 97 -6.93 19.31 -3.43
C ASP A 97 -6.62 19.92 -2.05
N VAL A 98 -7.02 19.21 -1.00
CA VAL A 98 -6.69 19.54 0.39
C VAL A 98 -5.83 18.43 0.97
N MET A 99 -4.61 18.77 1.38
CA MET A 99 -3.72 17.87 2.11
C MET A 99 -3.90 18.04 3.61
N VAL A 100 -3.80 16.94 4.34
CA VAL A 100 -3.87 16.93 5.81
C VAL A 100 -2.70 16.15 6.39
N VAL A 101 -2.26 16.57 7.57
CA VAL A 101 -1.25 15.88 8.36
C VAL A 101 -1.86 15.63 9.74
N PRO A 102 -2.29 14.39 10.05
CA PRO A 102 -2.74 14.06 11.38
C PRO A 102 -1.65 14.31 12.40
N ARG A 103 -2.06 14.68 13.61
CA ARG A 103 -1.12 14.88 14.71
C ARG A 103 -0.54 13.54 15.13
N GLU A 104 0.78 13.39 15.13
CA GLU A 104 1.41 12.15 15.60
C GLU A 104 1.01 11.82 17.06
N PRO A 105 0.61 10.57 17.38
CA PRO A 105 0.52 9.37 16.54
C PRO A 105 -0.88 9.09 15.97
N ASN A 106 -1.80 10.06 15.95
CA ASN A 106 -3.11 9.92 15.32
C ASN A 106 -2.98 9.51 13.85
N PHE A 107 -3.97 8.77 13.37
CA PHE A 107 -4.06 8.30 11.99
C PHE A 107 -5.53 8.29 11.57
N PHE A 108 -5.81 8.31 10.27
CA PHE A 108 -7.17 8.09 9.79
C PHE A 108 -7.52 6.61 9.84
N GLY A 109 -8.65 6.24 10.43
CA GLY A 109 -9.05 4.84 10.59
C GLY A 109 -10.03 4.68 11.75
N ALA A 110 -10.17 3.46 12.23
CA ALA A 110 -10.99 3.12 13.38
C ALA A 110 -10.15 2.46 14.49
N PHE A 111 -10.75 2.32 15.67
CA PHE A 111 -10.16 1.55 16.79
C PHE A 111 -9.89 0.08 16.39
N VAL A 112 -10.75 -0.46 15.52
CA VAL A 112 -10.60 -1.76 14.84
C VAL A 112 -10.65 -1.48 13.34
N GLY A 113 -9.54 -1.68 12.60
CA GLY A 113 -9.42 -1.26 11.19
C GLY A 113 -8.53 -0.02 11.01
N GLN A 114 -7.22 -0.21 11.09
CA GLN A 114 -6.25 0.89 11.05
C GLN A 114 -5.80 1.24 9.62
N SER A 115 -5.31 2.47 9.43
CA SER A 115 -4.54 2.79 8.22
C SER A 115 -3.04 2.63 8.47
N HIS A 116 -2.32 2.37 7.39
CA HIS A 116 -0.86 2.16 7.38
C HIS A 116 -0.12 3.30 6.65
N SER A 117 -0.78 4.46 6.50
CA SER A 117 -0.27 5.57 5.69
C SER A 117 -0.04 6.82 6.52
N GLY A 118 1.13 7.42 6.35
CA GLY A 118 1.41 8.78 6.82
C GLY A 118 2.87 9.16 6.71
N PRO A 119 3.25 10.33 7.20
CA PRO A 119 4.62 10.82 7.11
C PRO A 119 5.50 10.41 8.31
N TRP A 120 4.97 9.65 9.27
CA TRP A 120 5.65 9.32 10.53
C TRP A 120 6.65 8.19 10.39
N ASP A 121 7.69 8.20 11.22
CA ASP A 121 8.78 7.22 11.15
C ASP A 121 8.28 5.77 11.32
N TYR A 122 7.26 5.54 12.15
CA TYR A 122 6.75 4.19 12.39
C TYR A 122 6.08 3.53 11.17
N VAL A 123 5.62 4.31 10.18
CA VAL A 123 5.14 3.78 8.89
C VAL A 123 6.16 3.94 7.76
N GLN A 124 7.22 4.71 7.97
CA GLN A 124 8.22 5.03 6.96
C GLN A 124 9.46 4.15 7.05
N ARG A 125 9.85 3.66 8.23
CA ARG A 125 11.00 2.76 8.38
C ARG A 125 10.65 1.35 7.92
N VAL A 126 11.47 0.79 7.04
CA VAL A 126 11.26 -0.52 6.42
C VAL A 126 12.55 -1.32 6.43
N PRO A 127 12.49 -2.66 6.55
CA PRO A 127 13.66 -3.49 6.31
C PRO A 127 14.12 -3.29 4.85
N LEU A 128 15.42 -3.28 4.61
CA LEU A 128 15.97 -3.37 3.26
C LEU A 128 17.17 -4.30 3.28
N VAL A 129 16.97 -5.50 2.76
CA VAL A 129 17.93 -6.61 2.87
C VAL A 129 18.29 -7.12 1.49
N PHE A 130 19.57 -7.16 1.17
CA PHE A 130 20.11 -7.72 -0.06
C PHE A 130 20.84 -9.03 0.25
N TYR A 131 20.61 -10.05 -0.58
CA TYR A 131 21.35 -11.30 -0.52
C TYR A 131 21.61 -11.84 -1.92
N GLY A 132 22.81 -12.38 -2.15
CA GLY A 132 23.20 -12.95 -3.44
C GLY A 132 24.69 -13.27 -3.44
N PRO A 133 25.09 -14.52 -3.15
CA PRO A 133 26.51 -14.89 -3.06
C PRO A 133 27.28 -14.52 -4.34
N GLY A 134 28.38 -13.76 -4.19
CA GLY A 134 29.21 -13.29 -5.30
C GLY A 134 28.78 -11.95 -5.91
N PHE A 135 27.56 -11.48 -5.64
CA PHE A 135 27.03 -10.20 -6.14
C PHE A 135 26.80 -9.18 -5.03
N ILE A 136 26.36 -9.65 -3.86
CA ILE A 136 26.09 -8.85 -2.66
C ILE A 136 27.15 -9.17 -1.61
N ARG A 137 27.66 -8.14 -0.93
CA ARG A 137 28.63 -8.31 0.15
C ARG A 137 27.96 -8.93 1.37
N SER A 138 28.67 -9.84 2.03
CA SER A 138 28.26 -10.38 3.33
C SER A 138 28.83 -9.47 4.43
N GLN A 139 28.04 -8.51 4.90
CA GLN A 139 28.48 -7.48 5.86
C GLN A 139 27.54 -7.32 7.05
N GLY A 140 26.38 -7.99 7.05
CA GLY A 140 25.42 -7.83 8.13
C GLY A 140 24.66 -6.51 8.01
N SER A 141 24.54 -5.81 9.13
CA SER A 141 23.81 -4.56 9.26
C SER A 141 24.70 -3.35 8.93
N LEU A 142 24.21 -2.45 8.09
CA LEU A 142 24.91 -1.26 7.61
C LEU A 142 24.14 0.00 7.99
N SER A 143 24.86 0.94 8.62
CA SER A 143 24.42 2.33 8.79
C SER A 143 25.19 3.19 7.79
N LEU A 144 24.48 3.96 6.97
CA LEU A 144 25.06 4.79 5.92
C LEU A 144 24.90 6.27 6.27
N ASP A 145 25.87 7.10 5.88
CA ASP A 145 25.86 8.56 6.11
C ASP A 145 24.89 9.33 5.19
N ARG A 146 23.90 8.64 4.61
CA ARG A 146 22.88 9.20 3.72
C ARG A 146 21.53 8.54 3.97
N GLU A 147 20.47 9.26 3.64
CA GLU A 147 19.13 8.67 3.56
C GLU A 147 19.12 7.61 2.45
N VAL A 148 18.77 6.37 2.81
CA VAL A 148 18.49 5.30 1.86
C VAL A 148 16.99 5.16 1.73
N THR A 149 16.49 5.18 0.49
CA THR A 149 15.05 5.05 0.24
C THR A 149 14.72 3.88 -0.67
N LEU A 150 13.45 3.51 -0.74
CA LEU A 150 12.99 2.51 -1.70
C LEU A 150 13.16 2.93 -3.18
N ALA A 151 13.41 4.22 -3.46
CA ALA A 151 13.81 4.68 -4.79
C ALA A 151 15.22 4.22 -5.19
N ASP A 152 16.04 3.76 -4.24
CA ASP A 152 17.42 3.33 -4.48
C ASP A 152 17.50 1.89 -5.03
N LEU A 153 16.39 1.14 -5.02
CA LEU A 153 16.35 -0.25 -5.51
C LEU A 153 16.62 -0.36 -7.01
N ALA A 154 15.82 0.33 -7.83
CA ALA A 154 15.99 0.32 -9.29
C ALA A 154 17.40 0.68 -9.76
N PRO A 155 18.05 1.78 -9.31
CA PRO A 155 19.41 2.08 -9.70
C PRO A 155 20.43 1.06 -9.15
N THR A 156 20.22 0.47 -7.96
CA THR A 156 21.08 -0.62 -7.45
C THR A 156 21.03 -1.86 -8.33
N TYR A 157 19.85 -2.21 -8.84
CA TYR A 157 19.71 -3.30 -9.81
C TYR A 157 20.30 -2.92 -11.17
N ALA A 158 20.18 -1.65 -11.59
CA ALA A 158 20.75 -1.17 -12.82
C ALA A 158 22.29 -1.39 -12.87
N GLU A 159 22.98 -1.19 -11.73
CA GLU A 159 24.42 -1.50 -11.56
C GLU A 159 24.75 -3.01 -11.64
N LEU A 160 23.82 -3.89 -11.27
CA LEU A 160 23.99 -5.35 -11.40
C LEU A 160 23.76 -5.83 -12.85
N LEU A 161 22.90 -5.11 -13.57
CA LEU A 161 22.50 -5.42 -14.95
C LEU A 161 23.39 -4.73 -15.98
N ASP A 162 24.20 -3.75 -15.58
CA ASP A 162 24.96 -2.85 -16.46
C ASP A 162 24.03 -2.24 -17.51
N THR A 163 23.01 -1.54 -17.00
CA THR A 163 21.99 -0.79 -17.74
C THR A 163 21.79 0.57 -17.07
N PRO A 164 21.31 1.62 -17.78
CA PRO A 164 21.00 2.89 -17.15
C PRO A 164 19.86 2.79 -16.13
N ALA A 165 19.94 3.58 -15.07
CA ALA A 165 18.82 3.75 -14.15
C ALA A 165 17.62 4.43 -14.86
N PRO A 166 16.38 4.07 -14.52
CA PRO A 166 15.17 4.64 -15.14
C PRO A 166 14.91 6.11 -14.78
N ALA A 167 15.46 6.60 -13.67
CA ALA A 167 15.33 7.97 -13.19
C ALA A 167 16.58 8.43 -12.45
N ASP A 168 16.75 9.76 -12.31
CA ASP A 168 17.86 10.44 -11.65
C ASP A 168 17.56 10.84 -10.19
N VAL A 169 16.68 10.07 -9.52
CA VAL A 169 16.16 10.40 -8.19
C VAL A 169 16.76 9.51 -7.11
N GLY A 170 16.63 8.20 -7.23
CA GLY A 170 17.35 7.25 -6.39
C GLY A 170 18.83 7.14 -6.77
N ALA A 171 19.64 6.63 -5.86
CA ALA A 171 21.05 6.37 -6.08
C ALA A 171 21.37 4.89 -5.81
N PRO A 172 22.29 4.26 -6.58
CA PRO A 172 22.76 2.92 -6.27
C PRO A 172 23.30 2.82 -4.84
N ILE A 173 23.05 1.69 -4.18
CA ILE A 173 23.61 1.37 -2.87
C ILE A 173 24.90 0.55 -3.08
N ASP A 174 25.95 1.22 -3.55
CA ASP A 174 27.23 0.58 -3.89
C ASP A 174 27.87 -0.17 -2.72
N GLU A 175 27.55 0.24 -1.49
CA GLU A 175 28.03 -0.37 -0.26
C GLU A 175 27.60 -1.83 -0.13
N VAL A 176 26.42 -2.20 -0.63
CA VAL A 176 25.93 -3.59 -0.59
C VAL A 176 26.49 -4.45 -1.74
N LEU A 177 26.99 -3.83 -2.81
CA LEU A 177 27.40 -4.54 -4.02
C LEU A 177 28.86 -5.00 -3.94
N VAL A 178 29.12 -6.27 -4.29
CA VAL A 178 30.49 -6.71 -4.60
C VAL A 178 30.99 -5.85 -5.76
N PRO A 179 32.23 -5.31 -5.72
CA PRO A 179 32.75 -4.53 -6.84
C PRO A 179 32.72 -5.33 -8.15
N GLU A 180 32.37 -4.68 -9.26
CA GLU A 180 32.18 -5.34 -10.56
C GLU A 180 33.35 -6.26 -10.95
N ALA A 181 34.59 -5.79 -10.77
CA ALA A 181 35.81 -6.55 -11.06
C ALA A 181 35.94 -7.88 -10.28
N ASN A 182 35.17 -8.06 -9.21
CA ASN A 182 35.18 -9.24 -8.36
C ASN A 182 33.88 -10.08 -8.48
N ARG A 183 32.93 -9.69 -9.34
CA ARG A 183 31.68 -10.45 -9.57
C ARG A 183 31.95 -11.62 -10.53
N PRO A 184 31.21 -12.73 -10.42
CA PRO A 184 31.32 -13.85 -11.35
C PRO A 184 30.68 -13.59 -12.73
N GLY A 185 30.17 -12.38 -12.97
CA GLY A 185 29.36 -12.00 -14.14
C GLY A 185 28.18 -11.13 -13.70
N ARG A 186 27.06 -11.24 -14.42
CA ARG A 186 25.75 -10.72 -13.98
C ARG A 186 24.93 -11.86 -13.34
N PRO A 187 24.03 -11.58 -12.39
CA PRO A 187 23.12 -12.61 -11.87
C PRO A 187 22.14 -13.04 -12.98
N LYS A 188 21.79 -14.33 -13.05
CA LYS A 188 20.77 -14.85 -13.96
C LYS A 188 19.35 -14.40 -13.57
N LEU A 189 19.14 -14.07 -12.30
CA LEU A 189 17.83 -13.65 -11.79
C LEU A 189 17.97 -12.66 -10.63
N ILE A 190 17.23 -11.56 -10.70
CA ILE A 190 17.05 -10.61 -9.60
C ILE A 190 15.59 -10.69 -9.13
N LEU A 191 15.40 -11.00 -7.85
CA LEU A 191 14.09 -10.99 -7.19
C LEU A 191 13.90 -9.77 -6.30
N THR A 192 12.71 -9.18 -6.36
CA THR A 192 12.22 -8.25 -5.33
C THR A 192 11.06 -8.88 -4.59
N ILE A 193 11.19 -9.03 -3.28
CA ILE A 193 10.15 -9.57 -2.40
C ILE A 193 9.73 -8.47 -1.42
N VAL A 194 8.46 -8.08 -1.47
CA VAL A 194 7.90 -7.07 -0.56
C VAL A 194 6.98 -7.73 0.46
N TRP A 195 7.26 -7.60 1.75
CA TRP A 195 6.28 -7.92 2.80
C TRP A 195 5.42 -6.68 3.00
N ASP A 196 4.24 -6.68 2.38
CA ASP A 196 3.34 -5.53 2.40
C ASP A 196 2.90 -5.26 3.85
N GLY A 197 3.05 -4.02 4.33
CA GLY A 197 2.83 -3.68 5.74
C GLY A 197 3.82 -4.33 6.73
N GLY A 198 4.94 -4.88 6.28
CA GLY A 198 5.97 -5.54 7.10
C GLY A 198 7.12 -4.65 7.55
N GLY A 199 6.88 -3.36 7.79
CA GLY A 199 7.92 -2.39 8.17
C GLY A 199 8.61 -2.69 9.50
N THR A 200 9.66 -1.92 9.81
CA THR A 200 10.57 -2.20 10.94
C THR A 200 9.83 -2.32 12.27
N ASN A 201 8.81 -1.49 12.51
CA ASN A 201 8.03 -1.54 13.74
C ASN A 201 7.25 -2.85 13.95
N VAL A 202 6.84 -3.50 12.86
CA VAL A 202 6.15 -4.80 12.87
C VAL A 202 7.14 -5.92 13.16
N LEU A 203 8.34 -5.85 12.56
CA LEU A 203 9.41 -6.81 12.82
C LEU A 203 9.97 -6.70 14.24
N ASP A 204 10.14 -5.48 14.74
CA ASP A 204 10.57 -5.19 16.12
C ASP A 204 9.56 -5.70 17.15
N ALA A 205 8.27 -5.61 16.84
CA ALA A 205 7.21 -6.15 17.69
C ALA A 205 7.33 -7.68 17.86
N TRP A 206 7.87 -8.38 16.87
CA TRP A 206 7.96 -9.85 16.86
C TRP A 206 9.34 -10.33 16.42
N PRO A 207 10.41 -10.03 17.17
CA PRO A 207 11.79 -10.20 16.72
C PRO A 207 12.17 -11.67 16.48
N ASP A 208 11.46 -12.59 17.16
CA ASP A 208 11.72 -14.02 17.01
C ASP A 208 11.04 -14.60 15.77
N ALA A 209 10.09 -13.89 15.13
CA ALA A 209 9.18 -14.45 14.11
C ALA A 209 9.76 -14.54 12.69
N TRP A 210 10.98 -14.07 12.44
CA TRP A 210 11.56 -13.96 11.10
C TRP A 210 13.03 -14.45 10.98
N PRO A 211 13.36 -15.68 11.40
CA PRO A 211 14.73 -16.19 11.42
C PRO A 211 15.37 -16.33 10.02
N ASN A 212 14.61 -16.60 8.96
CA ASN A 212 15.16 -16.68 7.61
C ASN A 212 15.56 -15.29 7.09
N LEU A 213 14.75 -14.27 7.36
CA LEU A 213 15.14 -12.89 7.09
C LEU A 213 16.37 -12.49 7.90
N ALA A 214 16.43 -12.83 9.20
CA ALA A 214 17.59 -12.55 10.05
C ALA A 214 18.86 -13.23 9.50
N ARG A 215 18.73 -14.45 8.97
CA ARG A 215 19.81 -15.14 8.26
C ARG A 215 20.24 -14.36 7.03
N LEU A 216 19.32 -13.90 6.17
CA LEU A 216 19.67 -13.10 4.98
C LEU A 216 20.33 -11.77 5.36
N MET A 217 19.89 -11.12 6.43
CA MET A 217 20.53 -9.90 6.95
C MET A 217 21.97 -10.17 7.36
N THR A 218 22.24 -11.31 8.02
CA THR A 218 23.58 -11.69 8.50
C THR A 218 24.49 -12.16 7.36
N GLU A 219 23.97 -12.97 6.44
CA GLU A 219 24.73 -13.57 5.35
C GLU A 219 24.87 -12.62 4.14
N GLY A 220 24.01 -11.62 4.02
CA GLY A 220 24.04 -10.57 3.01
C GLY A 220 24.38 -9.20 3.60
N SER A 221 23.67 -8.19 3.13
CA SER A 221 23.76 -6.81 3.64
C SER A 221 22.35 -6.28 3.90
N SER A 222 22.16 -5.63 5.04
CA SER A 222 20.90 -4.99 5.43
C SER A 222 21.14 -3.54 5.82
N ILE A 223 20.19 -2.66 5.51
CA ILE A 223 20.30 -1.23 5.81
C ILE A 223 19.43 -0.90 7.02
N GLU A 224 20.01 -0.32 8.07
CA GLU A 224 19.34 -0.08 9.36
C GLU A 224 18.23 0.96 9.29
N ASP A 225 18.51 2.10 8.63
CA ASP A 225 17.63 3.27 8.59
C ASP A 225 17.03 3.49 7.19
N ALA A 226 16.75 2.40 6.46
CA ALA A 226 16.05 2.51 5.19
C ALA A 226 14.60 3.00 5.40
N VAL A 227 14.16 3.89 4.52
CA VAL A 227 12.82 4.47 4.57
C VAL A 227 12.05 4.36 3.26
N VAL A 228 10.73 4.38 3.33
CA VAL A 228 9.86 4.52 2.15
C VAL A 228 10.22 5.78 1.35
N GLY A 229 10.50 6.88 2.06
CA GLY A 229 11.05 8.11 1.50
C GLY A 229 10.00 9.07 0.94
N SER A 230 8.72 8.69 0.87
CA SER A 230 7.62 9.56 0.45
C SER A 230 6.34 9.32 1.25
N SER A 231 5.47 10.33 1.29
CA SER A 231 4.15 10.24 1.91
C SER A 231 3.08 10.73 0.92
N PRO A 232 2.01 9.95 0.65
CA PRO A 232 1.57 8.77 1.43
C PRO A 232 2.45 7.53 1.24
N SER A 233 2.68 6.80 2.33
CA SER A 233 3.29 5.46 2.32
C SER A 233 2.21 4.42 2.03
N VAL A 234 1.75 4.36 0.78
CA VAL A 234 0.67 3.46 0.35
C VAL A 234 1.13 2.59 -0.79
N THR A 235 0.66 1.34 -0.79
CA THR A 235 1.04 0.26 -1.69
C THR A 235 1.31 0.68 -3.15
N PRO A 236 0.36 1.28 -3.91
CA PRO A 236 0.63 1.59 -5.32
C PRO A 236 1.69 2.65 -5.53
N ALA A 237 1.79 3.64 -4.64
CA ALA A 237 2.80 4.70 -4.77
C ALA A 237 4.20 4.12 -4.55
N VAL A 238 4.36 3.36 -3.46
CA VAL A 238 5.66 2.83 -3.03
C VAL A 238 6.16 1.71 -3.94
N HIS A 239 5.29 0.80 -4.37
CA HIS A 239 5.66 -0.23 -5.35
C HIS A 239 6.10 0.36 -6.69
N THR A 240 5.49 1.47 -7.10
CA THR A 240 5.94 2.22 -8.28
C THR A 240 7.30 2.89 -8.03
N THR A 241 7.54 3.39 -6.83
CA THR A 241 8.85 3.94 -6.45
C THR A 241 9.97 2.92 -6.57
N MET A 242 9.75 1.69 -6.09
CA MET A 242 10.72 0.60 -6.20
C MET A 242 11.05 0.24 -7.66
N GLY A 243 10.04 0.17 -8.53
CA GLY A 243 10.24 -0.15 -9.95
C GLY A 243 10.88 0.96 -10.76
N THR A 244 10.58 2.23 -10.45
CA THR A 244 11.00 3.39 -11.26
C THR A 244 12.21 4.12 -10.72
N GLY A 245 12.65 3.81 -9.51
CA GLY A 245 13.71 4.56 -8.83
C GLY A 245 13.37 6.05 -8.61
N ALA A 246 12.09 6.41 -8.60
CA ALA A 246 11.61 7.78 -8.46
C ALA A 246 10.41 7.84 -7.51
N PHE A 247 10.06 9.03 -7.02
CA PHE A 247 8.90 9.21 -6.13
C PHE A 247 7.61 9.56 -6.89
N PRO A 248 6.44 9.56 -6.24
CA PRO A 248 5.17 9.91 -6.90
C PRO A 248 5.15 11.25 -7.60
N LYS A 249 5.93 12.22 -7.11
CA LYS A 249 6.14 13.50 -7.76
C LYS A 249 6.66 13.38 -9.20
N GLN A 250 7.37 12.31 -9.53
CA GLN A 250 7.88 12.03 -10.88
C GLN A 250 7.01 11.00 -11.61
N HIS A 251 6.76 9.84 -11.01
CA HIS A 251 6.06 8.74 -11.70
C HIS A 251 4.54 8.92 -11.77
N GLY A 252 3.97 9.87 -11.00
CA GLY A 252 2.57 10.29 -11.08
C GLY A 252 1.56 9.35 -10.43
N VAL A 253 2.00 8.27 -9.77
CA VAL A 253 1.13 7.35 -9.02
C VAL A 253 1.16 7.75 -7.55
N VAL A 254 0.19 8.56 -7.13
CA VAL A 254 0.18 9.24 -5.82
C VAL A 254 -0.53 8.47 -4.71
N GLY A 255 -1.17 7.35 -5.04
CA GLY A 255 -1.96 6.56 -4.10
C GLY A 255 -2.90 5.62 -4.83
N ILE A 256 -3.87 5.06 -4.11
CA ILE A 256 -4.92 4.20 -4.69
C ILE A 256 -5.78 5.01 -5.66
N PRO A 257 -6.39 6.13 -5.25
CA PRO A 257 -6.99 7.08 -6.18
C PRO A 257 -5.94 8.02 -6.79
N VAL A 258 -6.12 8.31 -8.07
CA VAL A 258 -5.31 9.27 -8.84
C VAL A 258 -6.27 10.05 -9.74
N ARG A 259 -6.23 11.39 -9.69
CA ARG A 259 -6.99 12.21 -10.65
C ARG A 259 -6.26 12.24 -12.00
N VAL A 260 -6.93 11.83 -13.07
CA VAL A 260 -6.41 11.84 -14.44
C VAL A 260 -7.52 12.32 -15.38
N ASP A 261 -7.24 13.37 -16.14
CA ASP A 261 -8.20 14.02 -17.06
C ASP A 261 -9.49 14.48 -16.36
N GLY A 262 -9.34 15.09 -15.18
CA GLY A 262 -10.47 15.57 -14.36
C GLY A 262 -11.24 14.48 -13.61
N ALA A 263 -11.06 13.20 -13.95
CA ALA A 263 -11.71 12.08 -13.28
C ALA A 263 -10.79 11.38 -12.28
N ILE A 264 -11.34 10.94 -11.15
CA ILE A 264 -10.61 10.13 -10.17
C ILE A 264 -10.69 8.66 -10.58
N LYS A 265 -9.53 8.01 -10.71
CA LYS A 265 -9.39 6.63 -11.17
C LYS A 265 -8.49 5.87 -10.20
N ALA A 266 -8.58 4.54 -10.20
CA ALA A 266 -7.59 3.71 -9.54
C ALA A 266 -6.19 3.92 -10.15
N ALA A 267 -5.12 3.67 -9.39
CA ALA A 267 -3.73 3.75 -9.84
C ALA A 267 -3.49 2.97 -11.15
N TYR A 268 -3.97 1.72 -11.21
CA TYR A 268 -3.81 0.82 -12.35
C TYR A 268 -5.20 0.31 -12.81
N PRO A 269 -6.00 1.15 -13.49
CA PRO A 269 -7.39 0.84 -13.80
C PRO A 269 -7.44 -0.33 -14.79
N ASN A 270 -8.29 -1.34 -14.55
CA ASN A 270 -8.33 -2.55 -15.37
C ASN A 270 -6.94 -3.22 -15.55
N LYS A 271 -6.07 -3.14 -14.52
CA LYS A 271 -4.71 -3.70 -14.55
C LYS A 271 -3.88 -3.16 -15.72
N THR A 272 -4.04 -1.88 -16.04
CA THR A 272 -3.29 -1.21 -17.11
C THR A 272 -2.27 -0.24 -16.51
N PRO A 273 -1.07 -0.10 -17.08
CA PRO A 273 -0.05 0.83 -16.61
C PRO A 273 -0.29 2.28 -17.09
N SER A 274 -1.48 2.64 -17.57
CA SER A 274 -1.71 3.90 -18.29
C SER A 274 -1.49 5.17 -17.47
N ASN A 275 -1.51 5.06 -16.14
CA ASN A 275 -1.30 6.20 -15.27
C ASN A 275 0.17 6.33 -14.83
N LEU A 276 1.02 5.35 -15.14
CA LEU A 276 2.46 5.45 -14.90
C LEU A 276 3.06 6.41 -15.95
N LEU A 277 3.80 7.42 -15.49
CA LEU A 277 4.30 8.49 -16.36
C LEU A 277 5.72 8.28 -16.87
N ILE A 278 6.52 7.49 -16.16
CA ILE A 278 7.94 7.28 -16.46
C ILE A 278 8.24 5.77 -16.49
N PRO A 279 9.30 5.35 -17.20
CA PRO A 279 9.68 3.94 -17.29
C PRO A 279 10.01 3.34 -15.92
N SER A 280 9.72 2.04 -15.73
CA SER A 280 10.37 1.22 -14.71
C SER A 280 11.78 0.82 -15.14
N LEU A 281 12.55 0.18 -14.25
CA LEU A 281 13.80 -0.47 -14.59
C LEU A 281 13.59 -1.52 -15.69
N ALA A 282 12.54 -2.34 -15.59
CA ALA A 282 12.24 -3.36 -16.59
C ALA A 282 11.97 -2.73 -17.97
N ASP A 283 11.23 -1.62 -18.03
CA ASP A 283 10.98 -0.88 -19.28
C ASP A 283 12.26 -0.32 -19.94
N VAL A 284 13.33 -0.13 -19.16
CA VAL A 284 14.64 0.33 -19.65
C VAL A 284 15.53 -0.84 -20.01
N TYR A 285 15.60 -1.84 -19.14
CA TYR A 285 16.50 -2.98 -19.26
C TYR A 285 16.08 -3.94 -20.37
N ASP A 286 14.80 -4.32 -20.41
CA ASP A 286 14.33 -5.39 -21.28
C ASP A 286 14.63 -5.15 -22.79
N PRO A 287 14.40 -3.93 -23.34
CA PRO A 287 14.80 -3.61 -24.71
C PRO A 287 16.31 -3.72 -24.99
N THR A 288 17.18 -3.54 -23.98
CA THR A 288 18.64 -3.70 -24.16
C THR A 288 19.04 -5.15 -24.42
N THR A 289 18.18 -6.10 -24.03
CA THR A 289 18.34 -7.54 -24.28
C THR A 289 17.67 -7.98 -25.58
N GLY A 290 17.02 -7.06 -26.30
CA GLY A 290 16.16 -7.39 -27.43
C GLY A 290 14.87 -8.10 -27.01
N ASN A 291 14.35 -7.77 -25.82
CA ASN A 291 13.18 -8.39 -25.18
C ASN A 291 13.35 -9.91 -24.98
N GLN A 292 14.55 -10.33 -24.57
CA GLN A 292 14.84 -11.73 -24.27
C GLN A 292 14.86 -12.02 -22.77
N ALA A 293 15.08 -11.00 -21.94
CA ALA A 293 14.95 -11.13 -20.49
C ALA A 293 13.50 -11.49 -20.13
N GLN A 294 13.34 -12.44 -19.21
CA GLN A 294 12.05 -12.70 -18.61
C GLN A 294 11.77 -11.65 -17.53
N ILE A 295 10.72 -10.86 -17.78
CA ILE A 295 10.19 -9.90 -16.82
C ILE A 295 8.88 -10.45 -16.26
N GLY A 296 8.81 -10.59 -14.94
CA GLY A 296 7.71 -11.30 -14.28
C GLY A 296 7.21 -10.64 -13.01
N MET A 297 5.91 -10.81 -12.75
CA MET A 297 5.29 -10.46 -11.49
C MET A 297 4.18 -11.44 -11.11
N LEU A 298 4.13 -11.80 -9.83
CA LEU A 298 2.94 -12.34 -9.19
C LEU A 298 2.63 -11.51 -7.95
N ALA A 299 1.47 -10.85 -7.91
CA ALA A 299 1.14 -9.92 -6.84
C ALA A 299 -0.35 -9.87 -6.49
N PHE A 300 -0.66 -9.41 -5.29
CA PHE A 300 -2.03 -9.19 -4.82
C PHE A 300 -2.56 -7.82 -5.26
N LYS A 301 -3.72 -7.77 -5.92
CA LYS A 301 -4.33 -6.53 -6.44
C LYS A 301 -3.42 -5.84 -7.49
N SER A 302 -4.02 -5.03 -8.36
CA SER A 302 -3.27 -4.37 -9.43
C SER A 302 -2.37 -3.22 -8.95
N TRP A 303 -2.37 -2.92 -7.65
CA TRP A 303 -1.58 -1.84 -7.05
C TRP A 303 -0.07 -2.01 -7.25
N HIS A 304 0.39 -3.24 -7.40
CA HIS A 304 1.81 -3.60 -7.48
C HIS A 304 2.43 -3.44 -8.87
N LEU A 305 1.61 -3.25 -9.92
CA LEU A 305 2.07 -3.21 -11.32
C LEU A 305 3.14 -2.14 -11.60
N GLY A 306 3.32 -1.17 -10.70
CA GLY A 306 4.39 -0.19 -10.81
C GLY A 306 5.80 -0.76 -10.75
N MET A 307 6.01 -1.92 -10.12
CA MET A 307 7.33 -2.56 -10.10
C MET A 307 7.74 -3.09 -11.47
N ILE A 308 6.81 -3.72 -12.19
CA ILE A 308 7.07 -4.32 -13.50
C ILE A 308 7.03 -3.26 -14.62
N GLY A 309 6.22 -2.22 -14.48
CA GLY A 309 6.15 -1.12 -15.44
C GLY A 309 5.18 -1.38 -16.59
N HIS A 310 5.54 -0.93 -17.79
CA HIS A 310 4.62 -0.83 -18.91
C HIS A 310 4.57 -2.05 -19.81
N GLY A 311 5.71 -2.71 -20.05
CA GLY A 311 5.84 -3.78 -21.05
C GLY A 311 5.29 -3.35 -22.41
N ALA A 312 4.44 -4.18 -23.02
CA ALA A 312 3.85 -3.97 -24.34
C ALA A 312 2.92 -2.75 -24.44
N TYR A 313 2.63 -2.05 -23.33
CA TYR A 313 1.95 -0.76 -23.39
C TYR A 313 2.84 0.31 -24.05
N ARG A 314 4.17 0.21 -23.92
CA ARG A 314 5.10 1.14 -24.56
C ARG A 314 5.58 0.63 -25.92
N PRO A 315 5.85 1.54 -26.87
CA PRO A 315 6.48 1.16 -28.13
C PRO A 315 7.84 0.47 -27.89
N GLY A 316 8.03 -0.68 -28.51
CA GLY A 316 9.27 -1.46 -28.40
C GLY A 316 9.29 -2.49 -27.28
N GLY A 317 8.39 -2.42 -26.29
CA GLY A 317 8.25 -3.45 -25.26
C GLY A 317 7.43 -4.65 -25.76
N ASP A 318 7.67 -5.82 -25.15
CA ASP A 318 6.88 -7.03 -25.36
C ASP A 318 6.01 -7.35 -24.14
N LYS A 319 5.35 -8.51 -24.13
CA LYS A 319 4.37 -8.82 -23.10
C LYS A 319 5.03 -9.56 -21.93
N ASP A 320 5.44 -8.79 -20.94
CA ASP A 320 5.88 -9.31 -19.66
C ASP A 320 4.82 -10.18 -18.97
N VAL A 321 5.28 -11.09 -18.11
CA VAL A 321 4.40 -11.93 -17.30
C VAL A 321 3.88 -11.11 -16.12
N ALA A 322 2.57 -10.90 -16.04
CA ALA A 322 1.94 -10.28 -14.87
C ALA A 322 0.74 -11.10 -14.42
N VAL A 323 0.78 -11.62 -13.20
CA VAL A 323 -0.27 -12.41 -12.58
C VAL A 323 -0.76 -11.68 -11.34
N ILE A 324 -2.02 -11.24 -11.37
CA ILE A 324 -2.63 -10.51 -10.27
C ILE A 324 -3.65 -11.39 -9.58
N VAL A 325 -3.52 -11.56 -8.27
CA VAL A 325 -4.56 -12.15 -7.42
C VAL A 325 -5.61 -11.06 -7.14
N ASP A 326 -6.86 -11.28 -7.54
CA ASP A 326 -7.94 -10.35 -7.23
C ASP A 326 -8.62 -10.65 -5.89
N THR A 327 -9.60 -9.81 -5.53
CA THR A 327 -10.33 -9.92 -4.26
C THR A 327 -11.24 -11.15 -4.17
N GLN A 328 -11.43 -11.87 -5.29
CA GLN A 328 -12.20 -13.11 -5.38
C GLN A 328 -11.27 -14.32 -5.52
N GLU A 329 -10.01 -14.20 -5.06
CA GLU A 329 -9.05 -15.29 -5.06
C GLU A 329 -8.68 -15.80 -6.47
N SER A 330 -8.99 -15.02 -7.51
CA SER A 330 -8.77 -15.41 -8.91
C SER A 330 -7.46 -14.84 -9.45
N LEU A 331 -6.77 -15.65 -10.25
CA LEU A 331 -5.57 -15.23 -10.99
C LEU A 331 -5.99 -14.56 -12.30
N VAL A 332 -5.63 -13.29 -12.46
CA VAL A 332 -6.09 -12.43 -13.56
C VAL A 332 -4.97 -11.54 -14.09
N THR A 333 -5.11 -11.07 -15.34
CA THR A 333 -4.20 -10.08 -15.92
C THR A 333 -4.87 -9.25 -17.01
N ASN A 334 -4.25 -8.16 -17.43
CA ASN A 334 -4.64 -7.45 -18.65
C ASN A 334 -3.91 -8.05 -19.86
N ARG A 335 -4.57 -9.00 -20.54
CA ARG A 335 -4.00 -9.76 -21.66
C ARG A 335 -3.65 -8.92 -22.89
N ARG A 336 -4.08 -7.65 -22.93
CA ARG A 336 -3.67 -6.72 -23.98
C ARG A 336 -2.19 -6.35 -23.82
N TRP A 337 -1.72 -6.18 -22.60
CA TRP A 337 -0.40 -5.64 -22.28
C TRP A 337 0.54 -6.66 -21.64
N TYR A 338 -0.01 -7.67 -20.97
CA TYR A 338 0.77 -8.68 -20.26
C TYR A 338 0.40 -10.10 -20.69
N THR A 339 1.28 -11.04 -20.39
CA THR A 339 1.09 -12.48 -20.58
C THR A 339 0.52 -13.12 -19.32
N PHE A 340 -0.46 -14.03 -19.50
CA PHE A 340 -0.94 -14.91 -18.44
C PHE A 340 -0.41 -16.34 -18.68
N PRO A 341 0.49 -16.85 -17.83
CA PRO A 341 0.95 -18.23 -17.87
C PRO A 341 -0.20 -19.22 -17.68
N GLN A 342 -0.60 -19.91 -18.75
CA GLN A 342 -1.69 -20.92 -18.65
C GLN A 342 -1.30 -22.10 -17.75
N SER A 343 0.01 -22.32 -17.60
CA SER A 343 0.57 -23.35 -16.76
C SER A 343 0.11 -23.25 -15.29
N LEU A 344 -0.13 -22.04 -14.78
CA LEU A 344 -0.56 -21.83 -13.39
C LEU A 344 -1.90 -22.48 -13.05
N LYS A 345 -2.74 -22.76 -14.05
CA LYS A 345 -4.00 -23.52 -13.86
C LYS A 345 -3.77 -24.96 -13.39
N GLN A 346 -2.54 -25.47 -13.50
CA GLN A 346 -2.16 -26.80 -13.05
C GLN A 346 -1.63 -26.81 -11.60
N VAL A 347 -1.43 -25.64 -10.99
CA VAL A 347 -1.07 -25.57 -9.57
C VAL A 347 -2.33 -25.92 -8.76
N PRO A 348 -2.26 -26.86 -7.80
CA PRO A 348 -3.38 -27.18 -6.94
C PRO A 348 -3.92 -25.93 -6.25
N GLY A 349 -5.24 -25.80 -6.12
CA GLY A 349 -5.84 -24.66 -5.41
C GLY A 349 -5.57 -24.70 -3.89
N LEU A 350 -6.01 -23.65 -3.21
CA LEU A 350 -5.83 -23.37 -1.77
C LEU A 350 -6.28 -24.45 -0.77
N GLN A 351 -6.91 -25.54 -1.20
CA GLN A 351 -7.50 -26.51 -0.27
C GLN A 351 -6.43 -27.15 0.64
N GLY A 352 -5.27 -27.48 0.07
CA GLY A 352 -4.14 -28.01 0.85
C GLY A 352 -3.61 -26.99 1.84
N ASP A 353 -3.36 -25.77 1.37
CA ASP A 353 -2.82 -24.66 2.17
C ASP A 353 -3.76 -24.26 3.31
N THR A 354 -5.07 -24.14 3.01
CA THR A 354 -6.12 -23.85 3.99
C THR A 354 -6.13 -24.92 5.07
N ARG A 355 -6.04 -26.21 4.68
CA ARG A 355 -6.02 -27.32 5.63
C ARG A 355 -4.77 -27.31 6.50
N SER A 356 -3.61 -26.90 5.97
CA SER A 356 -2.38 -26.77 6.75
C SER A 356 -2.54 -25.70 7.83
N VAL A 357 -3.10 -24.54 7.49
CA VAL A 357 -3.34 -23.45 8.44
C VAL A 357 -4.42 -23.79 9.47
N ASP A 358 -5.49 -24.48 9.07
CA ASP A 358 -6.54 -25.00 9.98
C ASP A 358 -5.92 -25.91 11.05
N LEU A 359 -4.91 -26.71 10.68
CA LEU A 359 -4.21 -27.65 11.56
C LEU A 359 -3.18 -27.01 12.51
N ASP A 360 -2.97 -25.70 12.49
CA ASP A 360 -1.98 -25.03 13.35
C ASP A 360 -2.25 -25.27 14.84
N ASP A 361 -3.52 -25.37 15.23
CA ASP A 361 -3.94 -25.67 16.61
C ASP A 361 -4.22 -27.18 16.85
N GLY A 362 -3.93 -28.01 15.85
CA GLY A 362 -4.18 -29.44 15.84
C GLY A 362 -5.62 -29.85 15.52
N ARG A 363 -6.47 -28.94 15.06
CA ARG A 363 -7.89 -29.21 14.72
C ARG A 363 -8.16 -28.99 13.23
N LEU A 364 -9.34 -29.45 12.80
CA LEU A 364 -9.86 -29.24 11.45
C LEU A 364 -11.29 -28.72 11.60
N ASP A 365 -11.42 -27.51 12.09
CA ASP A 365 -12.71 -26.87 12.38
C ASP A 365 -12.98 -25.68 11.46
N SER A 366 -12.11 -25.46 10.47
CA SER A 366 -12.16 -24.31 9.55
C SER A 366 -11.94 -22.98 10.25
N ALA A 367 -11.21 -22.98 11.36
CA ALA A 367 -10.82 -21.77 12.06
C ALA A 367 -9.31 -21.53 11.94
N TRP A 368 -8.91 -20.27 12.03
CA TRP A 368 -7.52 -19.89 12.23
C TRP A 368 -7.45 -19.01 13.46
N MET A 369 -6.60 -19.36 14.43
CA MET A 369 -6.50 -18.66 15.71
C MET A 369 -7.85 -18.51 16.45
N GLY A 370 -8.77 -19.45 16.23
CA GLY A 370 -10.13 -19.42 16.79
C GLY A 370 -11.16 -18.62 15.99
N HIS A 371 -10.77 -18.00 14.87
CA HIS A 371 -11.66 -17.26 13.97
C HIS A 371 -12.20 -18.17 12.87
N GLU A 372 -13.52 -18.33 12.74
CA GLU A 372 -14.18 -19.17 11.71
C GLU A 372 -14.15 -18.55 10.30
N ILE A 373 -12.96 -18.22 9.79
CA ILE A 373 -12.78 -17.40 8.58
C ILE A 373 -12.28 -18.17 7.37
N LEU A 374 -11.84 -19.43 7.53
CA LEU A 374 -11.23 -20.21 6.44
C LEU A 374 -12.23 -20.69 5.38
N ARG A 375 -13.53 -20.60 5.63
CA ARG A 375 -14.58 -20.99 4.66
C ARG A 375 -14.99 -19.88 3.72
N ASP A 376 -14.76 -18.63 4.10
CA ASP A 376 -15.16 -17.47 3.32
C ASP A 376 -13.95 -16.93 2.54
N PRO A 377 -13.93 -17.02 1.19
CA PRO A 377 -12.85 -16.47 0.37
C PRO A 377 -12.54 -14.99 0.64
N THR A 378 -13.53 -14.22 1.11
CA THR A 378 -13.34 -12.79 1.40
C THR A 378 -12.59 -12.55 2.72
N LEU A 379 -12.58 -13.53 3.63
CA LEU A 379 -11.93 -13.46 4.94
C LEU A 379 -10.68 -14.36 5.01
N ARG A 380 -10.70 -15.53 4.35
CA ARG A 380 -9.56 -16.45 4.26
C ARG A 380 -8.33 -15.78 3.64
N ARG A 381 -8.53 -14.82 2.74
CA ARG A 381 -7.42 -14.05 2.15
C ARG A 381 -6.59 -13.30 3.20
N ASP A 382 -7.18 -13.01 4.37
CA ASP A 382 -6.56 -12.35 5.51
C ASP A 382 -5.86 -13.38 6.43
N THR A 383 -5.48 -14.54 5.90
CA THR A 383 -4.81 -15.62 6.63
C THR A 383 -3.54 -16.09 5.91
N PRO A 384 -2.62 -16.78 6.61
CA PRO A 384 -1.39 -17.30 6.01
C PRO A 384 -1.57 -18.36 4.91
N ALA A 385 -2.79 -18.88 4.69
CA ALA A 385 -3.05 -19.89 3.66
C ALA A 385 -2.63 -19.40 2.27
N TRP A 386 -2.79 -18.10 2.03
CA TRP A 386 -2.37 -17.48 0.77
C TRP A 386 -0.87 -17.31 0.64
N THR A 387 -0.13 -17.14 1.73
CA THR A 387 1.34 -17.10 1.69
C THR A 387 1.89 -18.42 1.13
N LEU A 388 1.38 -19.55 1.62
CA LEU A 388 1.76 -20.89 1.14
C LEU A 388 1.42 -21.05 -0.35
N HIS A 389 0.17 -20.77 -0.72
CA HIS A 389 -0.31 -20.93 -2.09
C HIS A 389 0.44 -20.03 -3.08
N GLN A 390 0.69 -18.78 -2.69
CA GLN A 390 1.45 -17.84 -3.49
C GLN A 390 2.88 -18.31 -3.70
N THR A 391 3.53 -18.87 -2.68
CA THR A 391 4.89 -19.43 -2.79
C THR A 391 4.94 -20.55 -3.83
N ASP A 392 3.94 -21.45 -3.82
CA ASP A 392 3.82 -22.52 -4.81
C ASP A 392 3.56 -22.01 -6.23
N LEU A 393 2.71 -20.98 -6.37
CA LEU A 393 2.49 -20.31 -7.65
C LEU A 393 3.77 -19.63 -8.16
N ILE A 394 4.54 -18.95 -7.31
CA ILE A 394 5.82 -18.31 -7.67
C ILE A 394 6.81 -19.36 -8.18
N LYS A 395 7.04 -20.44 -7.41
CA LYS A 395 7.95 -21.53 -7.83
C LYS A 395 7.51 -22.15 -9.15
N ALA A 396 6.21 -22.37 -9.33
CA ALA A 396 5.67 -22.90 -10.58
C ALA A 396 5.83 -21.92 -11.76
N LEU A 397 5.62 -20.63 -11.54
CA LEU A 397 5.80 -19.59 -12.54
C LEU A 397 7.26 -19.51 -12.97
N LEU A 398 8.18 -19.31 -12.02
CA LEU A 398 9.62 -19.20 -12.28
C LEU A 398 10.13 -20.41 -13.07
N LYS A 399 9.77 -21.62 -12.64
CA LYS A 399 10.19 -22.86 -13.30
C LYS A 399 9.66 -23.00 -14.73
N ARG A 400 8.37 -22.73 -14.94
CA ARG A 400 7.69 -23.06 -16.19
C ARG A 400 7.86 -21.98 -17.26
N GLU A 401 8.02 -20.74 -16.83
CA GLU A 401 8.36 -19.61 -17.70
C GLU A 401 9.88 -19.40 -17.79
N ARG A 402 10.69 -20.32 -17.22
CA ARG A 402 12.15 -20.46 -17.43
C ARG A 402 12.99 -19.29 -16.91
N PHE A 403 12.57 -18.68 -15.81
CA PHE A 403 13.31 -17.61 -15.15
C PHE A 403 14.66 -18.11 -14.62
N GLY A 404 15.73 -17.40 -14.94
CA GLY A 404 17.11 -17.68 -14.54
C GLY A 404 17.73 -18.89 -15.22
N GLU A 405 17.19 -19.35 -16.36
CA GLU A 405 17.69 -20.55 -17.06
C GLU A 405 18.92 -20.27 -17.93
N ASP A 406 19.00 -19.10 -18.56
CA ASP A 406 20.12 -18.70 -19.43
C ASP A 406 21.01 -17.61 -18.80
N ASP A 407 21.86 -16.97 -19.59
CA ASP A 407 22.85 -15.98 -19.11
C ASP A 407 22.35 -14.53 -19.24
N ILE A 408 21.12 -14.31 -19.74
CA ILE A 408 20.45 -13.02 -19.75
C ILE A 408 19.76 -12.86 -18.37
N PRO A 409 20.13 -11.83 -17.59
CA PRO A 409 19.49 -11.61 -16.30
C PRO A 409 17.98 -11.38 -16.43
N ASP A 410 17.21 -12.07 -15.60
CA ASP A 410 15.75 -11.92 -15.50
C ASP A 410 15.36 -11.09 -14.28
N LEU A 411 14.17 -10.46 -14.33
CA LEU A 411 13.61 -9.67 -13.23
C LEU A 411 12.28 -10.25 -12.77
N PHE A 412 12.17 -10.59 -11.49
CA PHE A 412 10.91 -11.08 -10.90
C PHE A 412 10.51 -10.29 -9.66
N TYR A 413 9.26 -9.80 -9.66
CA TYR A 413 8.71 -8.97 -8.59
C TYR A 413 7.53 -9.67 -7.91
N THR A 414 7.48 -9.66 -6.58
CA THR A 414 6.36 -10.24 -5.83
C THR A 414 6.14 -9.50 -4.51
N ASN A 415 4.94 -9.65 -3.96
CA ASN A 415 4.61 -9.18 -2.61
C ASN A 415 3.91 -10.27 -1.82
N TYR A 416 4.21 -10.42 -0.52
CA TYR A 416 3.33 -11.13 0.40
C TYR A 416 2.43 -10.12 1.09
N LYS A 417 1.12 -10.19 0.80
CA LYS A 417 0.12 -9.22 1.27
C LYS A 417 -0.33 -9.45 2.72
N GLN A 418 -0.10 -10.66 3.23
CA GLN A 418 -0.69 -11.15 4.47
C GLN A 418 -0.36 -10.30 5.71
N PRO A 419 0.86 -9.77 5.91
CA PRO A 419 1.12 -8.88 7.05
C PRO A 419 0.26 -7.62 7.04
N ASP A 420 -0.06 -7.05 5.87
CA ASP A 420 -0.96 -5.90 5.76
C ASP A 420 -2.43 -6.27 5.98
N GLU A 421 -2.94 -7.34 5.34
CA GLU A 421 -4.36 -7.73 5.52
C GLU A 421 -4.65 -8.13 6.98
N VAL A 422 -3.71 -8.85 7.61
CA VAL A 422 -3.79 -9.18 9.05
C VAL A 422 -3.64 -7.92 9.92
N GLY A 423 -2.78 -6.98 9.50
CA GLY A 423 -2.63 -5.68 10.14
C GLY A 423 -3.91 -4.85 10.14
N HIS A 424 -4.64 -4.85 9.03
CA HIS A 424 -5.93 -4.20 8.92
C HIS A 424 -6.99 -4.84 9.81
N ALA A 425 -7.05 -6.18 9.85
CA ALA A 425 -8.07 -6.90 10.60
C ALA A 425 -7.79 -6.96 12.12
N TRP A 426 -6.53 -7.10 12.54
CA TRP A 426 -6.16 -7.34 13.94
C TRP A 426 -5.04 -6.43 14.48
N ASN A 427 -4.42 -5.55 13.70
CA ASN A 427 -3.24 -4.76 14.08
C ASN A 427 -1.94 -5.58 14.32
N MET A 428 -0.80 -4.94 14.06
CA MET A 428 0.54 -5.49 14.24
C MET A 428 0.86 -6.00 15.65
N LEU A 429 0.19 -5.53 16.70
CA LEU A 429 0.48 -5.89 18.09
C LEU A 429 -0.35 -7.08 18.59
N LEU A 430 -1.37 -7.52 17.85
CA LEU A 430 -2.20 -8.65 18.28
C LEU A 430 -1.60 -10.02 17.89
N PRO A 431 -1.98 -11.10 18.61
CA PRO A 431 -1.46 -12.45 18.43
C PRO A 431 -1.39 -12.98 17.00
N GLU A 432 -2.32 -12.57 16.12
CA GLU A 432 -2.45 -13.01 14.73
C GLU A 432 -1.26 -12.60 13.86
N MET A 433 -0.57 -11.50 14.21
CA MET A 433 0.57 -11.00 13.44
C MET A 433 1.79 -11.93 13.52
N ARG A 434 2.06 -12.50 14.69
CA ARG A 434 3.23 -13.36 14.91
C ARG A 434 3.26 -14.61 14.00
N PRO A 435 2.22 -15.46 13.94
CA PRO A 435 2.21 -16.59 13.01
C PRO A 435 2.22 -16.11 11.56
N THR A 436 1.59 -14.97 11.25
CA THR A 436 1.64 -14.39 9.90
C THR A 436 3.07 -14.08 9.46
N LEU A 437 3.86 -13.45 10.32
CA LEU A 437 5.29 -13.20 10.09
C LEU A 437 6.09 -14.50 9.93
N ARG A 438 5.79 -15.54 10.74
CA ARG A 438 6.41 -16.86 10.59
C ARG A 438 6.17 -17.48 9.23
N TYR A 439 4.94 -17.44 8.74
CA TYR A 439 4.60 -18.01 7.43
C TYR A 439 5.29 -17.28 6.28
N VAL A 440 5.36 -15.95 6.29
CA VAL A 440 6.06 -15.20 5.23
C VAL A 440 7.59 -15.37 5.32
N ASP A 441 8.13 -15.57 6.52
CA ASP A 441 9.54 -15.89 6.74
C ASP A 441 9.90 -17.31 6.27
N ASP A 442 9.05 -18.30 6.58
CA ASP A 442 9.22 -19.68 6.11
C ASP A 442 9.11 -19.76 4.59
N ALA A 443 8.20 -18.99 3.99
CA ALA A 443 8.09 -18.84 2.53
C ALA A 443 9.36 -18.22 1.90
N LEU A 444 9.97 -17.23 2.57
CA LEU A 444 11.27 -16.67 2.15
C LEU A 444 12.38 -17.73 2.23
N GLY A 445 12.41 -18.53 3.31
CA GLY A 445 13.33 -19.65 3.48
C GLY A 445 13.18 -20.73 2.40
N ASP A 446 11.94 -21.15 2.12
CA ASP A 446 11.63 -22.13 1.07
C ASP A 446 12.03 -21.60 -0.32
N LEU A 447 11.64 -20.37 -0.66
CA LEU A 447 11.94 -19.78 -1.96
C LEU A 447 13.44 -19.62 -2.18
N THR A 448 14.21 -19.12 -1.20
CA THR A 448 15.67 -18.99 -1.34
C THR A 448 16.36 -20.36 -1.45
N SER A 449 15.89 -21.36 -0.70
CA SER A 449 16.39 -22.73 -0.80
C SER A 449 16.03 -23.37 -2.14
N TRP A 450 14.87 -23.05 -2.70
CA TRP A 450 14.43 -23.50 -4.02
C TRP A 450 15.28 -22.87 -5.13
N LEU A 451 15.55 -21.56 -5.06
CA LEU A 451 16.41 -20.84 -6.00
C LEU A 451 17.84 -21.41 -6.03
N ASP A 452 18.41 -21.73 -4.86
CA ASP A 452 19.73 -22.36 -4.79
C ASP A 452 19.79 -23.71 -5.53
N ARG A 453 18.68 -24.47 -5.57
CA ARG A 453 18.59 -25.75 -6.26
C ARG A 453 18.27 -25.62 -7.75
N GLU A 454 17.41 -24.67 -8.12
CA GLU A 454 16.79 -24.64 -9.46
C GLU A 454 17.45 -23.61 -10.38
N VAL A 455 17.84 -22.44 -9.86
CA VAL A 455 18.63 -21.43 -10.61
C VAL A 455 20.14 -21.65 -10.38
N GLY A 456 20.49 -22.08 -9.18
CA GLY A 456 21.87 -22.38 -8.76
C GLY A 456 22.39 -21.34 -7.77
N ARG A 457 23.03 -21.83 -6.70
CA ARG A 457 23.63 -20.97 -5.68
C ARG A 457 24.67 -20.03 -6.31
N GLY A 458 24.56 -18.74 -6.00
CA GLY A 458 25.44 -17.71 -6.55
C GLY A 458 25.14 -17.36 -8.01
N GLN A 459 23.92 -17.63 -8.48
CA GLN A 459 23.42 -17.20 -9.79
C GLN A 459 22.24 -16.22 -9.69
N TRP A 460 21.77 -15.92 -8.48
CA TRP A 460 20.61 -15.06 -8.26
C TRP A 460 20.87 -14.05 -7.14
N VAL A 461 20.13 -12.94 -7.18
CA VAL A 461 20.12 -11.89 -6.17
C VAL A 461 18.68 -11.69 -5.71
N VAL A 462 18.47 -11.40 -4.43
CA VAL A 462 17.19 -10.94 -3.89
C VAL A 462 17.39 -9.63 -3.14
N ALA A 463 16.44 -8.70 -3.30
CA ALA A 463 16.18 -7.70 -2.27
C ALA A 463 14.83 -7.99 -1.61
N MET A 464 14.82 -8.01 -0.28
CA MET A 464 13.63 -8.11 0.54
C MET A 464 13.40 -6.78 1.25
N THR A 465 12.15 -6.31 1.23
CA THR A 465 11.75 -5.07 1.90
C THR A 465 10.28 -5.08 2.31
N ALA A 466 9.77 -3.94 2.78
CA ALA A 466 8.35 -3.65 2.97
C ALA A 466 8.01 -2.33 2.27
N ASP A 467 6.75 -2.15 1.87
CA ASP A 467 6.28 -0.90 1.27
C ASP A 467 5.89 0.15 2.33
N HIS A 468 5.59 -0.28 3.55
CA HIS A 468 5.40 0.57 4.72
C HIS A 468 5.38 -0.24 6.03
N GLY A 469 5.45 0.46 7.16
CA GLY A 469 5.12 -0.08 8.48
C GLY A 469 3.61 -0.05 8.77
N GLN A 470 3.24 -0.16 10.04
CA GLN A 470 1.83 -0.11 10.47
C GLN A 470 1.57 0.92 11.58
N GLY A 471 0.33 1.40 11.69
CA GLY A 471 -0.09 2.21 12.83
C GLY A 471 -0.05 1.41 14.13
N PRO A 472 0.30 2.02 15.28
CA PRO A 472 0.17 1.37 16.57
C PRO A 472 -1.29 1.28 17.01
N LEU A 473 -1.63 0.31 17.87
CA LEU A 473 -2.93 0.31 18.58
C LEU A 473 -3.18 1.67 19.23
N ALA A 474 -4.38 2.21 19.00
CA ALA A 474 -4.80 3.51 19.52
C ALA A 474 -4.67 3.55 21.05
N GLU A 475 -5.14 2.50 21.73
CA GLU A 475 -5.09 2.37 23.19
C GLU A 475 -3.66 2.25 23.72
N ALA A 476 -2.76 1.61 22.96
CA ALA A 476 -1.36 1.44 23.37
C ALA A 476 -0.54 2.73 23.18
N SER A 477 -0.83 3.49 22.13
CA SER A 477 -0.10 4.72 21.75
C SER A 477 -0.74 6.01 22.27
N GLY A 478 -2.01 5.95 22.67
CA GLY A 478 -2.86 7.11 22.89
C GLY A 478 -3.28 7.82 21.59
N ALA A 479 -3.02 7.26 20.41
CA ALA A 479 -3.46 7.83 19.13
C ALA A 479 -4.99 7.93 19.09
N TRP A 480 -5.52 9.01 18.53
CA TRP A 480 -6.92 9.05 18.13
C TRP A 480 -7.07 8.51 16.70
N PRO A 481 -7.84 7.42 16.48
CA PRO A 481 -8.18 6.97 15.14
C PRO A 481 -9.25 7.90 14.58
N ILE A 482 -8.86 8.74 13.62
CA ILE A 482 -9.73 9.75 13.02
C ILE A 482 -10.76 9.05 12.13
N ASN A 483 -12.02 9.08 12.54
CA ASN A 483 -13.14 8.58 11.75
C ASN A 483 -13.34 9.49 10.54
N MET A 484 -12.96 8.98 9.37
CA MET A 484 -13.04 9.71 8.09
C MET A 484 -14.49 10.00 7.70
N THR A 485 -15.40 9.08 7.96
CA THR A 485 -16.82 9.21 7.60
C THR A 485 -17.47 10.33 8.40
N GLU A 486 -17.25 10.36 9.72
CA GLU A 486 -17.78 11.43 10.59
C GLU A 486 -17.22 12.79 10.16
N LEU A 487 -15.90 12.88 9.96
CA LEU A 487 -15.25 14.13 9.56
C LEU A 487 -15.76 14.65 8.20
N ILE A 488 -15.99 13.78 7.22
CA ILE A 488 -16.55 14.19 5.92
C ILE A 488 -18.00 14.65 6.09
N GLY A 489 -18.82 13.92 6.87
CA GLY A 489 -20.20 14.31 7.14
C GLY A 489 -20.31 15.68 7.80
N ASP A 490 -19.48 15.94 8.81
CA ASP A 490 -19.42 17.24 9.49
C ASP A 490 -18.95 18.36 8.55
N ALA A 491 -18.02 18.06 7.64
CA ALA A 491 -17.59 19.00 6.63
C ALA A 491 -18.76 19.36 5.70
N GLU A 492 -19.50 18.34 5.23
CA GLU A 492 -20.65 18.53 4.35
C GLU A 492 -21.73 19.37 5.02
N GLU A 493 -22.09 19.08 6.28
CA GLU A 493 -23.02 19.91 7.06
C GLU A 493 -22.50 21.34 7.19
N ARG A 494 -21.23 21.51 7.57
CA ARG A 494 -20.61 22.83 7.78
C ARG A 494 -20.68 23.70 6.53
N PHE A 495 -20.49 23.11 5.36
CA PHE A 495 -20.46 23.80 4.07
C PHE A 495 -21.84 23.81 3.38
N GLY A 496 -22.88 23.22 3.98
CA GLY A 496 -24.23 23.18 3.42
C GLY A 496 -24.32 22.33 2.15
N MET A 497 -23.52 21.27 2.08
CA MET A 497 -23.42 20.35 0.95
C MET A 497 -24.21 19.06 1.24
N GLY A 498 -24.77 18.43 0.22
CA GLY A 498 -25.37 17.10 0.36
C GLY A 498 -24.29 16.02 0.54
N ALA A 499 -24.73 14.84 0.98
CA ALA A 499 -23.84 13.69 1.15
C ALA A 499 -23.16 13.31 -0.18
N GLY A 500 -21.83 13.34 -0.20
CA GLY A 500 -21.00 13.11 -1.40
C GLY A 500 -20.83 14.31 -2.32
N ASP A 501 -21.39 15.47 -2.00
CA ASP A 501 -21.30 16.67 -2.85
C ASP A 501 -20.06 17.53 -2.55
N LEU A 502 -19.40 17.35 -1.40
CA LEU A 502 -18.19 18.09 -1.04
C LEU A 502 -16.91 17.33 -1.42
N VAL A 503 -16.77 16.10 -0.94
CA VAL A 503 -15.58 15.27 -1.11
C VAL A 503 -15.86 14.20 -2.16
N ALA A 504 -15.24 14.33 -3.33
CA ALA A 504 -15.39 13.38 -4.42
C ALA A 504 -14.62 12.06 -4.16
N GLU A 505 -13.51 12.13 -3.42
CA GLU A 505 -12.74 10.98 -2.95
C GLU A 505 -11.86 11.38 -1.76
N SER A 506 -11.50 10.42 -0.91
CA SER A 506 -10.66 10.65 0.27
C SER A 506 -9.50 9.66 0.37
N SER A 507 -8.50 10.03 1.15
CA SER A 507 -7.40 9.15 1.56
C SER A 507 -6.89 9.59 2.92
N PRO A 508 -6.08 8.76 3.63
CA PRO A 508 -5.46 9.14 4.89
C PRO A 508 -4.55 10.39 4.85
N VAL A 509 -4.27 10.95 3.68
CA VAL A 509 -3.40 12.14 3.51
C VAL A 509 -4.11 13.33 2.87
N GLY A 510 -5.39 13.23 2.53
CA GLY A 510 -6.12 14.34 1.95
C GLY A 510 -7.42 13.99 1.23
N PHE A 511 -8.08 15.04 0.77
CA PHE A 511 -9.40 15.02 0.15
C PHE A 511 -9.35 15.59 -1.27
N TRP A 512 -9.91 14.85 -2.22
CA TRP A 512 -10.27 15.38 -3.55
C TRP A 512 -11.64 16.03 -3.43
N ILE A 513 -11.70 17.35 -3.62
CA ILE A 513 -12.94 18.12 -3.51
C ILE A 513 -13.67 18.05 -4.87
N ASP A 514 -15.01 18.07 -4.81
CA ASP A 514 -15.85 18.15 -6.01
C ASP A 514 -15.41 19.33 -6.90
N GLN A 515 -15.09 19.02 -8.16
CA GLN A 515 -14.59 20.01 -9.10
C GLN A 515 -15.66 21.05 -9.43
N GLY A 516 -16.92 20.64 -9.54
CA GLY A 516 -18.03 21.56 -9.80
C GLY A 516 -18.17 22.59 -8.68
N ALA A 517 -18.04 22.18 -7.42
CA ALA A 517 -18.07 23.03 -6.24
C ALA A 517 -16.87 23.99 -6.14
N LEU A 518 -15.69 23.58 -6.58
CA LEU A 518 -14.51 24.45 -6.68
C LEU A 518 -14.66 25.47 -7.82
N GLU A 519 -15.03 25.03 -9.02
CA GLU A 519 -15.10 25.85 -10.23
C GLU A 519 -16.15 26.96 -10.14
N ASN A 520 -17.31 26.68 -9.52
CA ASN A 520 -18.34 27.68 -9.32
C ASN A 520 -18.14 28.55 -8.06
N GLY A 521 -17.03 28.35 -7.33
CA GLY A 521 -16.66 29.15 -6.18
C GLY A 521 -17.54 28.95 -4.94
N ARG A 522 -18.40 27.93 -4.91
CA ARG A 522 -19.18 27.58 -3.71
C ARG A 522 -18.27 27.14 -2.57
N ILE A 523 -17.22 26.40 -2.91
CA ILE A 523 -16.23 25.85 -1.98
C ILE A 523 -14.83 26.33 -2.39
N SER A 524 -13.95 26.50 -1.41
CA SER A 524 -12.51 26.68 -1.65
C SER A 524 -11.71 25.67 -0.85
N ALA A 525 -10.65 25.13 -1.45
CA ALA A 525 -9.71 24.24 -0.75
C ALA A 525 -9.14 24.90 0.51
N GLU A 526 -8.88 26.22 0.48
CA GLU A 526 -8.41 26.97 1.65
C GLU A 526 -9.48 27.06 2.74
N GLY A 527 -10.76 27.23 2.37
CA GLY A 527 -11.88 27.22 3.29
C GLY A 527 -12.03 25.88 4.01
N VAL A 528 -11.99 24.78 3.27
CA VAL A 528 -12.03 23.41 3.82
C VAL A 528 -10.83 23.17 4.73
N ALA A 529 -9.61 23.48 4.28
CA ALA A 529 -8.39 23.35 5.09
C ALA A 529 -8.46 24.15 6.40
N ARG A 530 -8.99 25.38 6.36
CA ARG A 530 -9.15 26.22 7.55
C ARG A 530 -10.13 25.62 8.55
N TRP A 531 -11.23 25.04 8.06
CA TRP A 531 -12.19 24.36 8.93
C TRP A 531 -11.59 23.11 9.58
N LEU A 532 -10.87 22.29 8.81
CA LEU A 532 -10.19 21.09 9.30
C LEU A 532 -9.18 21.39 10.42
N LEU A 533 -8.47 22.52 10.37
CA LEU A 533 -7.56 22.96 11.45
C LEU A 533 -8.31 23.31 12.76
N GLY A 534 -9.59 23.64 12.66
CA GLY A 534 -10.49 23.91 13.78
C GLY A 534 -11.12 22.65 14.39
N TYR A 535 -11.02 21.50 13.71
CA TYR A 535 -11.68 20.28 14.12
C TYR A 535 -10.92 19.58 15.27
N ARG A 536 -11.65 19.18 16.30
CA ARG A 536 -11.13 18.63 17.57
C ARG A 536 -11.53 17.17 17.74
N LEU A 537 -10.91 16.53 18.73
CA LEU A 537 -11.18 15.12 19.04
C LEU A 537 -12.67 14.90 19.34
N GLU A 538 -13.27 15.78 20.15
CA GLU A 538 -14.70 15.70 20.50
C GLU A 538 -15.64 15.81 19.31
N ASP A 539 -15.26 16.58 18.28
CA ASP A 539 -16.05 16.72 17.06
C ASP A 539 -16.07 15.40 16.28
N ASN A 540 -15.00 14.60 16.39
CA ASN A 540 -14.85 13.34 15.65
C ASN A 540 -15.43 12.12 16.39
N VAL A 541 -16.06 12.31 17.54
CA VAL A 541 -16.73 11.24 18.27
C VAL A 541 -18.03 10.93 17.55
N GLU A 542 -18.18 9.69 17.10
CA GLU A 542 -19.38 9.25 16.38
C GLU A 542 -20.65 9.67 17.13
N THR A 543 -21.58 10.28 16.39
CA THR A 543 -22.83 10.78 16.95
C THR A 543 -23.56 9.70 17.76
N GLY A 544 -23.74 9.95 19.07
CA GLY A 544 -24.41 9.03 20.01
C GLY A 544 -23.47 8.09 20.77
N SER A 545 -22.17 8.11 20.50
CA SER A 545 -21.14 7.35 21.22
C SER A 545 -20.54 8.14 22.39
N GLU A 546 -20.05 7.43 23.40
CA GLU A 546 -19.29 8.04 24.51
C GLU A 546 -17.80 8.14 24.20
N VAL A 547 -17.14 9.20 24.70
CA VAL A 547 -15.68 9.30 24.64
C VAL A 547 -15.05 8.23 25.54
N PRO A 548 -14.16 7.36 25.02
CA PRO A 548 -13.50 6.35 25.84
C PRO A 548 -12.66 7.00 26.94
N GLU A 549 -12.58 6.35 28.11
CA GLU A 549 -12.03 6.94 29.35
C GLU A 549 -10.64 7.57 29.16
N GLY A 550 -9.75 6.89 28.44
CA GLY A 550 -8.38 7.36 28.17
C GLY A 550 -8.28 8.65 27.35
N TYR A 551 -9.36 9.11 26.71
CA TYR A 551 -9.39 10.30 25.86
C TYR A 551 -10.18 11.46 26.47
N ARG A 552 -10.91 11.26 27.57
CA ARG A 552 -11.81 12.28 28.15
C ARG A 552 -11.11 13.58 28.54
N ALA A 553 -9.85 13.51 28.97
CA ALA A 553 -9.04 14.69 29.29
C ALA A 553 -8.49 15.43 28.06
N ARG A 554 -8.65 14.85 26.86
CA ARG A 554 -8.01 15.24 25.60
C ARG A 554 -8.99 15.66 24.52
N VAL A 555 -10.28 15.74 24.86
CA VAL A 555 -11.40 16.03 23.95
C VAL A 555 -11.25 17.35 23.19
N ARG A 556 -10.57 18.34 23.77
CA ARG A 556 -10.31 19.65 23.16
C ARG A 556 -9.04 19.69 22.29
N GLU A 557 -8.31 18.60 22.17
CA GLU A 557 -7.08 18.56 21.38
C GLU A 557 -7.37 18.63 19.87
N PRO A 558 -6.56 19.38 19.10
CA PRO A 558 -6.62 19.32 17.65
C PRO A 558 -6.18 17.94 17.15
N ILE A 559 -6.91 17.40 16.17
CA ILE A 559 -6.57 16.08 15.59
C ILE A 559 -5.57 16.16 14.44
N LEU A 560 -5.40 17.34 13.83
CA LEU A 560 -4.48 17.61 12.74
C LEU A 560 -3.36 18.58 13.17
N SER A 561 -2.14 18.32 12.72
CA SER A 561 -1.02 19.27 12.83
C SER A 561 -1.00 20.30 11.69
N ALA A 562 -1.54 19.92 10.53
CA ALA A 562 -1.67 20.83 9.39
C ALA A 562 -2.80 20.40 8.45
N ALA A 563 -3.39 21.39 7.79
CA ALA A 563 -4.22 21.19 6.61
C ALA A 563 -4.02 22.37 5.66
N PHE A 564 -3.85 22.10 4.36
CA PHE A 564 -3.59 23.15 3.39
C PHE A 564 -3.98 22.75 1.96
N PRO A 565 -4.31 23.73 1.09
CA PRO A 565 -4.43 23.50 -0.34
C PRO A 565 -3.14 22.90 -0.91
N SER A 566 -3.25 21.82 -1.68
CA SER A 566 -2.07 21.11 -2.17
C SER A 566 -1.23 21.92 -3.16
N ASP A 567 -1.85 22.87 -3.88
CA ASP A 567 -1.18 23.83 -4.76
C ASP A 567 -0.26 24.82 -4.00
N ALA A 568 -0.43 24.95 -2.68
CA ALA A 568 0.41 25.78 -1.83
C ALA A 568 1.71 25.07 -1.42
N LEU A 569 1.86 23.76 -1.65
CA LEU A 569 2.96 22.95 -1.14
C LEU A 569 4.35 23.48 -1.55
N GLY A 570 4.48 24.02 -2.76
CA GLY A 570 5.74 24.64 -3.22
C GLY A 570 6.13 25.87 -2.40
N ARG A 571 5.16 26.72 -2.05
CA ARG A 571 5.38 27.89 -1.19
C ARG A 571 5.61 27.48 0.26
N ILE A 572 4.92 26.44 0.73
CA ILE A 572 5.07 25.87 2.07
C ILE A 572 6.48 25.31 2.26
N TRP A 573 6.99 24.58 1.26
CA TRP A 573 8.36 24.11 1.27
C TRP A 573 9.35 25.27 1.43
N GLY A 574 9.17 26.36 0.67
CA GLY A 574 10.04 27.53 0.75
C GLY A 574 10.00 28.28 2.09
N CYS A 575 8.86 28.31 2.79
CA CYS A 575 8.78 28.97 4.10
C CYS A 575 9.31 28.11 5.28
N ALA A 576 9.29 26.78 5.14
CA ALA A 576 9.76 25.86 6.18
C ALA A 576 11.28 25.66 6.17
N GLN A 577 11.95 26.02 5.07
CA GLN A 577 13.41 25.95 5.00
C GLN A 577 14.06 26.99 5.93
N PRO A 578 15.15 26.64 6.63
CA PRO A 578 15.96 27.62 7.35
C PRO A 578 16.41 28.73 6.38
N ARG A 579 16.31 29.99 6.82
CA ARG A 579 16.75 31.15 6.04
C ARG A 579 18.25 31.38 6.14
#